data_AF-A0A3Q9FRX4-F1
#
_entry.id   AF-A0A3Q9FRX4-F1
#
_cell.length_a   1.000
_cell.length_b   1.000
_cell.length_c   1.000
_cell.angle_alpha   90.00
_cell.angle_beta   90.00
_cell.angle_gamma   90.00
#
_symmetry.space_group_name_H-M   'P 1'
#
loop_
_entity.id
_entity.type
_entity.pdbx_description
1 polymer ?
#
loop_
_entity_poly.entity_id
_entity_poly.type
_entity_poly.pdbx_seq_one_letter_code
_entity_poly.pdbx_strand_id
1 'polypeptide(L)'
;MVNQLQLTVLLILIVLQTTFANSFLQETEAESTTFSDEIELADRVNASGGSFIKLTGEESLSCTILDVPEDGDYDFRIFYFNGSKEQSFFYAINTNE
;
A
#
# COMPACT_ATOMS: atom_id res chain seq x y z
N MET A 1 -13.37 -11.38 42.14
CA MET A 1 -12.03 -11.03 42.63
C MET A 1 -11.04 -11.32 41.52
N VAL A 2 -10.59 -10.28 40.80
CA VAL A 2 -9.58 -10.43 39.74
C VAL A 2 -8.25 -10.69 40.43
N ASN A 3 -7.56 -11.79 40.10
CA ASN A 3 -6.28 -12.09 40.72
C ASN A 3 -5.13 -11.36 39.99
N GLN A 4 -4.02 -11.17 40.68
CA GLN A 4 -2.86 -10.44 40.14
C GLN A 4 -2.33 -11.05 38.82
N LEU A 5 -2.43 -12.36 38.64
CA LEU A 5 -2.02 -13.03 37.40
C LEU A 5 -2.92 -12.63 36.21
N GLN A 6 -4.24 -12.54 36.41
CA GLN A 6 -5.18 -12.08 35.38
C GLN A 6 -4.93 -10.62 34.97
N LEU A 7 -4.59 -9.76 35.94
CA LEU A 7 -4.28 -8.36 35.67
C LEU A 7 -2.98 -8.22 34.87
N THR A 8 -1.95 -8.99 35.21
CA THR A 8 -0.66 -8.98 34.48
C THR A 8 -0.82 -9.49 33.05
N VAL A 9 -1.59 -10.58 32.84
CA VAL A 9 -1.86 -11.11 31.48
C VAL A 9 -2.63 -10.09 30.64
N LEU A 10 -3.63 -9.42 31.21
CA LEU A 10 -4.38 -8.37 30.51
C LEU A 10 -3.47 -7.19 30.12
N LEU A 11 -2.57 -6.77 31.02
CA LEU A 11 -1.63 -5.68 30.74
C LEU A 11 -0.67 -6.05 29.60
N ILE A 12 -0.14 -7.27 29.60
CA ILE A 12 0.73 -7.78 28.53
C ILE A 12 -0.02 -7.80 27.20
N LEU A 13 -1.27 -8.28 27.17
CA LEU A 13 -2.08 -8.31 25.94
C LEU A 13 -2.35 -6.90 25.39
N ILE A 14 -2.67 -5.92 26.26
CA ILE A 14 -2.89 -4.53 25.85
C ILE A 14 -1.61 -3.92 25.28
N VAL A 15 -0.47 -4.10 25.96
CA VAL A 15 0.81 -3.57 25.49
C VAL A 15 1.20 -4.22 24.16
N LEU A 16 1.06 -5.54 24.02
CA LEU A 16 1.38 -6.26 22.78
C LEU A 16 0.54 -5.77 21.59
N GLN A 17 -0.75 -5.47 21.81
CA GLN A 17 -1.59 -4.88 20.78
C GLN A 17 -1.10 -3.49 20.38
N THR A 18 -0.66 -2.65 21.32
CA THR A 18 -0.15 -1.31 20.99
C THR A 18 1.21 -1.31 20.27
N THR A 19 2.09 -2.28 20.52
CA THR A 19 3.43 -2.30 19.87
C THR A 19 3.41 -2.86 18.45
N PHE A 20 2.47 -3.75 18.12
CA PHE A 20 2.35 -4.34 16.78
C PHE A 20 1.26 -3.68 15.91
N ALA A 21 0.38 -2.86 16.48
CA ALA A 21 -0.69 -2.18 15.73
C ALA A 21 -0.28 -0.85 15.08
N ASN A 22 0.94 -0.33 15.33
CA ASN A 22 1.33 0.99 14.86
C ASN A 22 2.04 1.01 13.49
N SER A 23 2.11 -0.10 12.76
CA SER A 23 2.54 -0.05 11.36
C SER A 23 1.33 0.24 10.47
N PHE A 24 1.21 1.48 9.99
CA PHE A 24 0.30 1.80 8.91
C PHE A 24 0.76 1.09 7.64
N LEU A 25 -0.09 0.23 7.09
CA LEU A 25 0.12 -0.42 5.81
C LEU A 25 -1.19 -0.33 5.03
N GLN A 26 -1.13 0.38 3.90
CA GLN A 26 -2.21 0.44 2.94
C GLN A 26 -1.69 -0.12 1.62
N GLU A 27 -2.33 -1.18 1.15
CA GLU A 27 -2.10 -1.75 -0.18
C GLU A 27 -3.19 -1.22 -1.12
N THR A 28 -2.78 -0.76 -2.30
CA THR A 28 -3.69 -0.31 -3.34
C THR A 28 -3.34 -1.06 -4.61
N GLU A 29 -4.27 -1.91 -5.06
CA GLU A 29 -4.12 -2.65 -6.30
C GLU A 29 -4.17 -1.71 -7.50
N ALA A 30 -3.20 -1.83 -8.40
CA ALA A 30 -3.03 -0.89 -9.51
C ALA A 30 -4.23 -0.90 -10.47
N GLU A 31 -4.85 -2.07 -10.68
CA GLU A 31 -6.05 -2.27 -11.49
C GLU A 31 -7.30 -1.60 -10.91
N SER A 32 -7.28 -1.20 -9.63
CA SER A 32 -8.39 -0.56 -8.93
C SER A 32 -8.25 0.96 -8.85
N THR A 33 -7.25 1.54 -9.52
CA THR A 33 -6.97 2.98 -9.49
C THR A 33 -7.57 3.71 -10.70
N THR A 34 -7.35 5.02 -10.79
CA THR A 34 -7.82 5.84 -11.92
C THR A 34 -6.70 5.98 -12.95
N PHE A 35 -7.07 5.91 -14.24
CA PHE A 35 -6.15 5.95 -15.37
C PHE A 35 -6.41 7.17 -16.26
N SER A 36 -5.37 7.73 -16.90
CA SER A 36 -5.54 8.80 -17.89
C SER A 36 -6.09 8.32 -19.23
N ASP A 37 -5.75 7.09 -19.62
CA ASP A 37 -6.06 6.50 -20.91
C ASP A 37 -6.44 5.01 -20.75
N GLU A 38 -6.80 4.35 -21.87
CA GLU A 38 -7.08 2.92 -21.87
C GLU A 38 -5.82 2.12 -21.53
N ILE A 39 -5.90 1.36 -20.44
CA ILE A 39 -4.80 0.51 -19.94
C ILE A 39 -5.11 -0.96 -20.20
N GLU A 40 -4.08 -1.70 -20.61
CA GLU A 40 -4.13 -3.15 -20.71
C GLU A 40 -3.98 -3.78 -19.32
N LEU A 41 -4.99 -4.55 -18.90
CA LEU A 41 -4.91 -5.44 -17.74
C LEU A 41 -4.38 -6.81 -18.17
N ALA A 42 -3.44 -7.35 -17.40
CA ALA A 42 -2.88 -8.67 -17.64
C ALA A 42 -2.93 -9.52 -16.37
N ASP A 43 -3.34 -10.78 -16.51
CA ASP A 43 -3.40 -11.73 -15.40
C ASP A 43 -2.01 -12.25 -15.02
N ARG A 44 -1.76 -12.36 -13.72
CA ARG A 44 -0.52 -12.94 -13.20
C ARG A 44 -0.70 -13.53 -11.82
N VAL A 45 -0.34 -14.81 -11.69
CA VAL A 45 -0.42 -15.57 -10.42
C VAL A 45 0.37 -14.98 -9.26
N ASN A 46 1.33 -14.08 -9.53
CA ASN A 46 2.17 -13.45 -8.51
C ASN A 46 1.76 -12.01 -8.18
N ALA A 47 0.69 -11.48 -8.79
CA ALA A 47 0.12 -10.20 -8.37
C ALA A 47 -0.84 -10.42 -7.20
N SER A 48 -0.87 -9.51 -6.22
CA SER A 48 -1.70 -9.63 -5.01
C SER A 48 -3.20 -9.67 -5.33
N GLY A 49 -3.66 -8.85 -6.28
CA GLY A 49 -5.03 -8.88 -6.83
C GLY A 49 -5.27 -9.87 -7.97
N GLY A 50 -4.25 -10.63 -8.39
CA GLY A 50 -4.31 -11.58 -9.50
C GLY A 50 -4.08 -10.98 -10.90
N SER A 51 -4.04 -9.66 -11.00
CA SER A 51 -3.77 -8.93 -12.24
C SER A 51 -2.77 -7.79 -12.01
N PHE A 52 -2.20 -7.26 -13.08
CA PHE A 52 -1.38 -6.05 -13.06
C PHE A 52 -1.71 -5.17 -14.26
N ILE A 53 -1.43 -3.87 -14.14
CA ILE A 53 -1.55 -2.93 -15.24
C ILE A 53 -0.28 -2.92 -16.08
N LYS A 54 -0.42 -2.71 -17.38
CA LYS A 54 0.69 -2.54 -18.30
C LYS A 54 0.68 -1.13 -18.87
N LEU A 55 1.69 -0.35 -18.50
CA LEU A 55 1.96 0.97 -19.05
C LEU A 55 2.81 0.81 -20.31
N THR A 56 2.41 1.43 -21.42
CA THR A 56 3.09 1.30 -22.72
C THR A 56 3.73 2.59 -23.23
N GLY A 57 3.48 3.75 -22.60
CA GLY A 57 4.32 4.93 -22.80
C GLY A 57 3.79 6.24 -22.21
N GLU A 58 2.51 6.54 -22.38
CA GLU A 58 1.92 7.84 -22.00
C GLU A 58 0.86 7.72 -20.90
N GLU A 59 0.49 6.50 -20.53
CA GLU A 59 -0.54 6.26 -19.53
C GLU A 59 -0.01 6.62 -18.14
N SER A 60 -0.88 7.23 -17.35
CA SER A 60 -0.61 7.59 -15.97
C SER A 60 -1.60 6.95 -15.02
N LEU A 61 -1.12 6.71 -13.80
CA LEU A 61 -1.88 6.18 -12.69
C LEU A 61 -2.13 7.28 -11.66
N SER A 62 -3.34 7.36 -11.14
CA SER A 62 -3.65 8.17 -9.97
C SER A 62 -4.39 7.34 -8.93
N CYS A 63 -3.89 7.36 -7.70
CA CYS A 63 -4.55 6.75 -6.55
C CYS A 63 -4.66 7.75 -5.40
N THR A 64 -5.69 7.55 -4.57
CA THR A 64 -5.87 8.31 -3.33
C THR A 64 -5.52 7.40 -2.17
N ILE A 65 -4.54 7.82 -1.37
CA ILE A 65 -4.20 7.17 -0.10
C ILE A 65 -5.11 7.80 0.97
N LEU A 66 -5.96 6.99 1.58
CA LEU A 66 -6.92 7.40 2.61
C LEU A 66 -6.49 6.89 3.99
N ASP A 67 -7.00 7.53 5.04
CA ASP A 67 -6.85 7.09 6.44
C ASP A 67 -5.40 7.04 6.94
N VAL A 68 -4.54 7.94 6.44
CA VAL A 68 -3.20 8.15 6.98
C VAL A 68 -3.33 8.57 8.46
N PRO A 69 -2.81 7.79 9.43
CA PRO A 69 -3.21 7.89 10.83
C PRO A 69 -2.63 9.10 11.57
N GLU A 70 -1.48 9.60 11.12
CA GLU A 70 -0.80 10.75 11.70
C GLU A 70 0.05 11.47 10.67
N ASP A 71 0.38 12.74 10.93
CA ASP A 71 1.31 13.46 10.07
C ASP A 71 2.73 12.89 10.26
N GLY A 72 3.42 12.55 9.19
CA GLY A 72 4.76 11.98 9.26
C GLY A 72 5.33 11.56 7.91
N ASP A 73 6.52 10.98 7.94
CA ASP A 73 7.18 10.41 6.78
C ASP A 73 6.73 8.94 6.59
N TYR A 74 6.43 8.58 5.34
CA TYR A 74 5.96 7.25 4.97
C TYR A 74 6.79 6.65 3.84
N ASP A 75 6.98 5.33 3.90
CA ASP A 75 7.57 4.55 2.82
C ASP A 75 6.54 4.32 1.71
N PHE A 76 6.76 4.91 0.54
CA PHE A 76 5.99 4.59 -0.65
C PHE A 76 6.69 3.50 -1.47
N ARG A 77 6.00 2.38 -1.71
CA ARG A 77 6.54 1.23 -2.44
C ARG A 77 5.67 0.91 -3.64
N ILE A 78 6.29 0.82 -4.81
CA ILE A 78 5.65 0.36 -6.03
C ILE A 78 6.16 -1.04 -6.33
N PHE A 79 5.24 -1.99 -6.44
CA PHE A 79 5.53 -3.33 -6.93
C PHE A 79 5.35 -3.35 -8.44
N TYR A 80 6.41 -3.71 -9.17
CA TYR A 80 6.41 -3.66 -10.62
C TYR A 80 7.15 -4.86 -11.23
N PHE A 81 6.90 -5.10 -12.50
CA PHE A 81 7.66 -6.03 -13.32
C PHE A 81 8.01 -5.38 -14.65
N ASN A 82 9.30 -5.32 -14.95
CA ASN A 82 9.84 -4.72 -16.16
C ASN A 82 10.57 -5.72 -17.07
N GLY A 83 10.47 -7.02 -16.79
CA GLY A 83 11.14 -8.08 -17.56
C GLY A 83 12.66 -7.93 -17.62
N SER A 84 13.28 -7.43 -16.55
CA SER A 84 14.71 -7.16 -16.46
C SER A 84 15.22 -6.06 -17.39
N LYS A 85 14.32 -5.19 -17.87
CA LYS A 85 14.69 -3.98 -18.63
C LYS A 85 14.74 -2.78 -17.69
N GLU A 86 15.79 -1.97 -17.80
CA GLU A 86 15.82 -0.69 -17.11
C GLU A 86 14.70 0.21 -17.64
N GLN A 87 13.90 0.74 -16.74
CA GLN A 87 12.78 1.65 -17.02
C GLN A 87 12.71 2.69 -15.92
N SER A 88 12.24 3.87 -16.28
CA SER A 88 12.01 4.98 -15.35
C SER A 88 10.57 5.45 -15.50
N PHE A 89 10.00 5.89 -14.40
CA PHE A 89 8.70 6.54 -14.37
C PHE A 89 8.83 7.81 -13.52
N PHE A 90 7.94 8.75 -13.77
CA PHE A 90 7.79 9.93 -12.94
C PHE A 90 6.64 9.68 -11.95
N TYR A 91 6.80 10.12 -10.72
CA TYR A 91 5.75 10.12 -9.73
C TYR A 91 5.63 11.51 -9.11
N ALA A 92 4.42 11.83 -8.67
CA ALA A 92 4.14 13.08 -7.97
C ALA A 92 3.18 12.80 -6.82
N ILE A 93 3.36 13.49 -5.70
CA ILE A 93 2.54 13.33 -4.49
C ILE A 93 1.92 14.68 -4.20
N ASN A 94 0.58 14.70 -4.06
CA ASN A 94 -0.19 15.90 -3.70
C ASN A 94 0.23 17.15 -4.51
N THR A 95 0.30 17.02 -5.83
CA THR A 95 0.55 18.18 -6.69
C THR A 95 -0.64 19.11 -6.61
N ASN A 96 -0.43 20.29 -6.02
CA ASN A 96 -1.34 21.40 -6.20
C ASN A 96 -1.18 21.90 -7.63
N GLU A 97 -2.27 21.95 -8.41
CA GLU A 97 -2.32 22.83 -9.58
C GLU A 97 -2.15 24.30 -9.16
#